data_AF-A0A8B9N296-F1
#
_entry.id   AF-A0A8B9N296-F1
#
_cell.length_a   1.000
_cell.length_b   1.000
_cell.length_c   1.000
_cell.angle_alpha   90.00
_cell.angle_beta   90.00
_cell.angle_gamma   90.00
#
_symmetry.space_group_name_H-M   'P 1'
#
loop_
_entity.id
_entity.type
_entity.pdbx_description
1 polymer ?
#
loop_
_entity_poly.entity_id
_entity_poly.type
_entity_poly.pdbx_seq_one_letter_code
_entity_poly.pdbx_strand_id
1 'polypeptide(L)'
;METSDEENFGVATSSPSDAEFDAVVGYLEDIIMDDDFQLIQRTFMEKHYQEFDDSEENKLIYTSIFNEYISLVEKYIEEKLLDRIPGFNMTAFTMSLQQHKDEIAGDIFDMLLTFTDFLAFKEMFLDYRAVSMSHCLFSLA
;
A
#
# COMPACT_ATOMS: atom_id res chain seq x y z
N MET A 1 15.80 53.22 -14.67
CA MET A 1 14.69 52.51 -15.32
C MET A 1 14.71 51.13 -14.72
N GLU A 2 13.70 50.83 -13.90
CA GLU A 2 13.57 49.59 -13.13
C GLU A 2 13.57 48.37 -14.05
N THR A 3 14.35 47.36 -13.65
CA THR A 3 14.25 45.98 -14.14
C THR A 3 13.20 45.28 -13.29
N SER A 4 11.97 45.22 -13.80
CA SER A 4 10.93 44.36 -13.23
C SER A 4 11.03 43.00 -13.91
N ASP A 5 11.76 42.09 -13.30
CA ASP A 5 11.66 40.66 -13.57
C ASP A 5 10.28 40.19 -13.07
N GLU A 6 9.30 40.17 -13.98
CA GLU A 6 8.03 39.48 -13.75
C GLU A 6 8.32 37.99 -13.63
N GLU A 7 8.41 37.52 -12.39
CA GLU A 7 8.29 36.11 -12.04
C GLU A 7 6.91 35.64 -12.54
N ASN A 8 6.91 35.01 -13.71
CA ASN A 8 5.83 34.18 -14.22
C ASN A 8 5.64 33.01 -13.25
N PHE A 9 4.94 33.26 -12.14
CA PHE A 9 4.25 32.25 -11.36
C PHE A 9 3.20 31.66 -12.29
N GLY A 10 3.63 30.70 -13.11
CA GLY A 10 2.75 29.84 -13.85
C GLY A 10 1.84 29.17 -12.84
N VAL A 11 0.61 29.68 -12.74
CA VAL A 11 -0.50 28.96 -12.14
C VAL A 11 -0.63 27.70 -12.98
N ALA A 12 0.00 26.62 -12.52
CA ALA A 12 -0.25 25.29 -13.05
C ALA A 12 -1.73 25.03 -12.80
N THR A 13 -2.55 25.28 -13.82
CA THR A 13 -3.93 24.84 -13.81
C THR A 13 -3.85 23.32 -13.92
N SER A 14 -3.94 22.63 -12.79
CA SER A 14 -4.05 21.17 -12.77
C SER A 14 -5.16 20.78 -13.74
N SER A 15 -4.89 19.84 -14.64
CA SER A 15 -5.95 19.39 -15.53
C SER A 15 -7.03 18.70 -14.68
N PRO A 16 -8.29 18.65 -15.15
CA PRO A 16 -9.34 17.92 -14.42
C PRO A 16 -8.96 16.45 -14.14
N SER A 17 -8.16 15.83 -15.02
CA SER A 17 -7.66 14.47 -14.85
C SER A 17 -6.66 14.37 -13.70
N ASP A 18 -5.79 15.38 -13.52
CA ASP A 18 -4.81 15.40 -12.43
C ASP A 18 -5.52 15.58 -11.09
N ALA A 19 -6.53 16.44 -11.04
CA ALA A 19 -7.32 16.65 -9.82
C ALA A 19 -8.13 15.40 -9.40
N GLU A 20 -8.65 14.64 -10.36
CA GLU A 20 -9.30 13.35 -10.08
C GLU A 20 -8.29 12.33 -9.58
N PHE A 21 -7.10 12.28 -10.18
CA PHE A 21 -6.04 11.38 -9.78
C PHE A 21 -5.53 11.69 -8.35
N ASP A 22 -5.24 12.95 -8.05
CA ASP A 22 -4.83 13.42 -6.72
C ASP A 22 -5.88 13.07 -5.64
N ALA A 23 -7.17 13.17 -5.97
CA ALA A 23 -8.24 12.79 -5.07
C ALA A 23 -8.25 11.28 -4.75
N VAL A 24 -8.00 10.43 -5.75
CA VAL A 24 -7.90 8.97 -5.55
C VAL A 24 -6.68 8.63 -4.69
N VAL A 25 -5.55 9.30 -4.91
CA VAL A 25 -4.34 9.12 -4.09
C VAL A 25 -4.63 9.47 -2.62
N GLY A 26 -5.31 10.60 -2.35
CA GLY A 26 -5.73 10.95 -0.99
C GLY A 26 -6.63 9.90 -0.34
N TYR A 27 -7.56 9.31 -1.10
CA TYR A 27 -8.38 8.21 -0.57
C TYR A 27 -7.57 6.94 -0.29
N LEU A 28 -6.55 6.63 -1.10
CA LEU A 28 -5.65 5.50 -0.84
C LEU A 28 -4.85 5.69 0.44
N GLU A 29 -4.31 6.89 0.65
CA GLU A 29 -3.62 7.24 1.89
C GLU A 29 -4.53 7.04 3.11
N ASP A 30 -5.77 7.54 3.05
CA ASP A 30 -6.77 7.35 4.11
C ASP A 30 -7.07 5.87 4.35
N ILE A 31 -7.22 5.06 3.29
CA ILE A 31 -7.52 3.62 3.39
C ILE A 31 -6.37 2.86 4.06
N ILE A 32 -5.11 3.17 3.72
CA ILE A 32 -3.95 2.44 4.24
C ILE A 32 -3.64 2.84 5.68
N MET A 33 -3.88 4.10 6.06
CA MET A 33 -3.74 4.57 7.43
C MET A 33 -4.90 4.16 8.34
N ASP A 34 -5.97 3.59 7.79
CA ASP A 34 -7.17 3.21 8.53
C ASP A 34 -6.93 2.01 9.46
N ASP A 35 -7.51 2.08 10.66
CA ASP A 35 -7.37 1.04 11.69
C ASP A 35 -7.91 -0.32 11.22
N ASP A 36 -8.96 -0.34 10.39
CA ASP A 36 -9.53 -1.59 9.86
C ASP A 36 -8.56 -2.27 8.89
N PHE A 37 -7.83 -1.51 8.05
CA PHE A 37 -6.82 -2.07 7.15
C PHE A 37 -5.68 -2.70 7.94
N GLN A 38 -5.19 -1.99 8.94
CA GLN A 38 -4.14 -2.47 9.85
C GLN A 38 -4.60 -3.72 10.64
N LEU A 39 -5.89 -3.79 11.01
CA LEU A 39 -6.48 -4.96 11.66
C LEU A 39 -6.55 -6.16 10.72
N ILE A 40 -6.93 -5.97 9.45
CA ILE A 40 -6.96 -7.01 8.44
C ILE A 40 -5.56 -7.58 8.21
N GLN A 41 -4.54 -6.72 8.06
CA GLN A 41 -3.16 -7.14 7.92
C GLN A 41 -2.72 -7.96 9.14
N ARG A 42 -2.92 -7.46 10.37
CA ARG A 42 -2.57 -8.21 11.59
C ARG A 42 -3.27 -9.55 11.69
N THR A 43 -4.57 -9.60 11.39
CA THR A 43 -5.36 -10.86 11.44
C THR A 43 -4.82 -11.87 10.43
N PHE A 44 -4.46 -11.41 9.23
CA PHE A 44 -3.84 -12.26 8.22
C PHE A 44 -2.48 -12.79 8.69
N MET A 45 -1.68 -11.94 9.32
CA MET A 45 -0.38 -12.31 9.87
C MET A 45 -0.51 -13.33 11.00
N GLU A 46 -1.42 -13.13 11.95
CA GLU A 46 -1.72 -14.07 13.05
C GLU A 46 -2.08 -15.47 12.55
N LYS A 47 -2.79 -15.55 11.42
CA LYS A 47 -3.17 -16.82 10.81
C LYS A 47 -1.99 -17.57 10.19
N HIS A 48 -0.97 -16.87 9.70
CA HIS A 48 0.08 -17.45 8.84
C HIS A 48 1.51 -17.36 9.38
N TYR A 49 1.77 -16.60 10.46
CA TYR A 49 3.14 -16.31 10.92
C TYR A 49 3.98 -17.55 11.30
N GLN A 50 3.33 -18.65 11.67
CA GLN A 50 4.02 -19.89 12.03
C GLN A 50 4.62 -20.61 10.81
N GLU A 51 4.10 -20.33 9.62
CA GLU A 51 4.59 -20.93 8.37
C GLU A 51 5.94 -20.31 7.97
N PHE A 52 6.19 -19.04 8.32
CA PHE A 52 7.38 -18.30 7.91
C PHE A 52 8.56 -18.54 8.84
N ASP A 53 9.75 -18.72 8.25
CA ASP A 53 11.04 -18.81 8.93
C ASP A 53 12.15 -18.02 8.21
N ASP A 54 13.21 -17.76 8.97
CA ASP A 54 14.41 -17.04 8.55
C ASP A 54 15.37 -17.95 7.73
N SER A 55 14.81 -18.90 6.98
CA SER A 55 15.59 -19.69 6.02
C SER A 55 15.79 -18.90 4.73
N GLU A 56 16.99 -19.01 4.14
CA GLU A 56 17.24 -18.50 2.78
C GLU A 56 16.37 -19.23 1.73
N GLU A 57 16.05 -20.50 1.96
CA GLU A 57 15.16 -21.28 1.09
C GLU A 57 13.69 -20.98 1.38
N ASN A 58 12.94 -20.58 0.36
CA ASN A 58 11.51 -20.30 0.46
C ASN A 58 10.66 -21.57 0.37
N LYS A 59 9.72 -21.75 1.30
CA LYS A 59 8.76 -22.84 1.24
C LYS A 59 7.77 -22.63 0.10
N LEU A 60 7.33 -23.71 -0.55
CA LEU A 60 6.32 -23.64 -1.61
C LEU A 60 5.01 -23.00 -1.16
N ILE A 61 4.67 -23.14 0.13
CA ILE A 61 3.45 -22.54 0.71
C ILE A 61 3.51 -21.00 0.75
N TYR A 62 4.71 -20.39 0.74
CA TYR A 62 4.84 -18.92 0.78
C TYR A 62 4.17 -18.28 -0.43
N THR A 63 4.27 -18.89 -1.62
CA THR A 63 3.61 -18.40 -2.83
C THR A 63 2.08 -18.41 -2.69
N SER A 64 1.52 -19.46 -2.11
CA SER A 64 0.08 -19.56 -1.89
C SER A 64 -0.42 -18.51 -0.91
N ILE A 65 0.30 -18.32 0.20
CA ILE A 65 -0.05 -17.32 1.23
C ILE A 65 0.11 -15.91 0.66
N PHE A 66 1.18 -15.65 -0.11
CA PHE A 66 1.41 -14.36 -0.75
C PHE A 66 0.29 -14.00 -1.72
N ASN A 67 -0.13 -14.92 -2.60
CA ASN A 67 -1.26 -14.66 -3.51
C ASN A 67 -2.58 -14.41 -2.76
N GLU A 68 -2.81 -15.11 -1.65
CA GLU A 68 -3.97 -14.87 -0.77
C GLU A 68 -3.91 -13.45 -0.17
N TYR A 69 -2.72 -13.00 0.27
CA TYR A 69 -2.50 -11.65 0.78
C TYR A 69 -2.74 -10.57 -0.27
N ILE A 70 -2.17 -10.73 -1.48
CA ILE A 70 -2.39 -9.79 -2.58
C ILE A 70 -3.89 -9.66 -2.88
N SER A 71 -4.58 -10.80 -3.01
CA SER A 71 -6.01 -10.82 -3.29
C SER A 71 -6.83 -10.13 -2.18
N LEU A 72 -6.41 -10.28 -0.92
CA LEU A 72 -7.05 -9.65 0.23
C LEU A 72 -6.88 -8.12 0.20
N VAL A 73 -5.64 -7.64 0.00
CA VAL A 73 -5.32 -6.21 -0.04
C VAL A 73 -5.96 -5.54 -1.25
N GLU A 74 -5.81 -6.11 -2.44
CA GLU A 74 -6.40 -5.56 -3.68
C GLU A 74 -7.91 -5.44 -3.56
N LYS A 75 -8.58 -6.50 -3.10
CA LYS A 75 -10.03 -6.50 -2.94
C LYS A 75 -10.49 -5.45 -1.93
N TYR A 76 -9.80 -5.33 -0.79
CA TYR A 76 -10.17 -4.35 0.23
C TYR A 76 -10.03 -2.91 -0.28
N ILE A 77 -8.92 -2.60 -0.97
CA ILE A 77 -8.70 -1.29 -1.57
C ILE A 77 -9.77 -0.99 -2.62
N GLU A 78 -10.05 -1.94 -3.51
CA GLU A 78 -11.07 -1.79 -4.55
C GLU A 78 -12.46 -1.51 -3.96
N GLU A 79 -12.88 -2.29 -2.96
CA GLU A 79 -14.18 -2.11 -2.30
C GLU A 79 -14.27 -0.72 -1.64
N LYS A 80 -13.23 -0.28 -0.92
CA LYS A 80 -13.21 1.04 -0.28
C LYS A 80 -13.20 2.18 -1.30
N LEU A 81 -12.51 2.05 -2.43
CA LEU A 81 -12.52 3.06 -3.49
C LEU A 81 -13.89 3.14 -4.18
N LEU A 82 -14.53 2.00 -4.44
CA LEU A 82 -15.89 1.93 -5.00
C LEU A 82 -16.93 2.57 -4.08
N ASP A 83 -16.80 2.38 -2.76
CA ASP A 83 -17.68 3.00 -1.76
C ASP A 83 -17.55 4.53 -1.72
N ARG A 84 -16.34 5.06 -2.01
CA ARG A 84 -16.06 6.50 -2.00
C ARG A 84 -16.36 7.16 -3.34
N ILE A 85 -16.13 6.47 -4.45
CA ILE A 85 -16.20 7.01 -5.81
C ILE A 85 -17.22 6.18 -6.62
N PRO A 86 -18.46 6.65 -6.77
CA PRO A 86 -19.47 5.98 -7.57
C PRO A 86 -19.02 5.84 -9.03
N GLY A 87 -19.02 4.60 -9.55
CA GLY A 87 -18.59 4.33 -10.91
C GLY A 87 -17.07 4.30 -11.10
N PHE A 88 -16.30 4.20 -10.00
CA PHE A 88 -14.86 4.00 -10.06
C PHE A 88 -14.49 2.81 -10.95
N ASN A 89 -13.45 3.01 -11.76
CA ASN A 89 -12.94 1.99 -12.67
C ASN A 89 -11.50 1.65 -12.28
N MET A 90 -11.33 0.50 -11.63
CA MET A 90 -10.03 0.05 -11.13
C MET A 90 -9.00 -0.06 -12.25
N THR A 91 -9.38 -0.57 -13.43
CA THR A 91 -8.50 -0.71 -14.60
C THR A 91 -8.01 0.64 -15.13
N ALA A 92 -8.91 1.62 -15.23
CA ALA A 92 -8.55 2.97 -15.66
C ALA A 92 -7.59 3.62 -14.66
N PHE A 93 -7.85 3.41 -13.36
CA PHE A 93 -6.97 3.88 -12.30
C PHE A 93 -5.59 3.23 -12.35
N THR A 94 -5.48 1.91 -12.53
CA THR A 94 -4.16 1.25 -12.62
C THR A 94 -3.35 1.74 -13.82
N MET A 95 -4.01 2.01 -14.95
CA MET A 95 -3.35 2.62 -16.12
C MET A 95 -2.86 4.03 -15.82
N SER A 96 -3.67 4.86 -15.16
CA SER A 96 -3.29 6.21 -14.76
C SER A 96 -2.13 6.16 -13.74
N LEU A 97 -2.18 5.25 -12.77
CA LEU A 97 -1.12 5.02 -11.78
C LEU A 97 0.23 4.69 -12.44
N GLN A 98 0.23 3.91 -13.53
CA GLN A 98 1.44 3.62 -14.29
C GLN A 98 1.97 4.81 -15.09
N GLN A 99 1.09 5.70 -15.55
CA GLN A 99 1.46 6.89 -16.33
C GLN A 99 2.01 8.02 -15.45
N HIS A 100 1.45 8.18 -14.25
CA HIS A 100 1.83 9.21 -13.29
C HIS A 100 2.84 8.74 -12.24
N LYS A 101 3.45 7.56 -12.42
CA LYS A 101 4.42 6.97 -11.47
C LYS A 101 5.54 7.97 -11.07
N ASP A 102 5.95 8.83 -12.01
CA ASP A 102 7.05 9.78 -11.80
C ASP A 102 6.57 11.11 -11.17
N GLU A 103 5.25 11.33 -11.08
CA GLU A 103 4.60 12.56 -10.57
C GLU A 103 3.93 12.36 -9.20
N ILE A 104 3.47 11.14 -8.90
CA ILE A 104 2.94 10.77 -7.58
C ILE A 104 4.05 10.99 -6.55
N ALA A 105 3.73 11.65 -5.43
CA ALA A 105 4.62 11.69 -4.27
C ALA A 105 5.06 10.26 -3.93
N GLY A 106 6.35 9.95 -4.15
CA GLY A 106 6.86 8.58 -4.24
C GLY A 106 6.44 7.68 -3.07
N ASP A 107 6.26 8.25 -1.89
CA ASP A 107 5.96 7.54 -0.65
C ASP A 107 4.70 6.66 -0.71
N ILE A 108 3.58 7.12 -1.31
CA ILE A 108 2.35 6.33 -1.37
C ILE A 108 2.42 5.21 -2.40
N PHE A 109 3.07 5.48 -3.54
CA PHE A 109 3.28 4.48 -4.57
C PHE A 109 4.26 3.41 -4.11
N ASP A 110 5.35 3.82 -3.47
CA ASP A 110 6.32 2.94 -2.84
C ASP A 110 5.64 2.07 -1.78
N MET A 111 4.75 2.66 -0.95
CA MET A 111 3.96 1.92 0.02
C MET A 111 3.06 0.86 -0.64
N LEU A 112 2.33 1.20 -1.70
CA LEU A 112 1.54 0.23 -2.45
C LEU A 112 2.41 -0.88 -3.06
N LEU A 113 3.59 -0.51 -3.57
CA LEU A 113 4.54 -1.45 -4.14
C LEU A 113 5.04 -2.45 -3.09
N THR A 114 5.24 -2.02 -1.84
CA THR A 114 5.63 -2.93 -0.75
C THR A 114 4.59 -4.03 -0.49
N PHE A 115 3.29 -3.78 -0.73
CA PHE A 115 2.28 -4.83 -0.59
C PHE A 115 2.42 -5.92 -1.64
N THR A 116 2.90 -5.56 -2.84
CA THR A 116 3.14 -6.48 -3.96
C THR A 116 4.57 -7.02 -4.01
N ASP A 117 5.44 -6.62 -3.08
CA ASP A 117 6.82 -7.09 -3.00
C ASP A 117 6.93 -8.30 -2.07
N PHE A 118 7.43 -9.42 -2.59
CA PHE A 118 7.55 -10.65 -1.82
C PHE A 118 8.59 -10.57 -0.70
N LEU A 119 9.67 -9.81 -0.88
CA LEU A 119 10.72 -9.70 0.13
C LEU A 119 10.22 -8.88 1.33
N ALA A 120 9.62 -7.72 1.08
CA ALA A 120 8.98 -6.90 2.10
C ALA A 120 7.87 -7.67 2.83
N PHE A 121 7.05 -8.42 2.09
CA PHE A 121 6.04 -9.32 2.65
C PHE A 121 6.65 -10.37 3.58
N LYS A 122 7.73 -11.05 3.17
CA LYS A 122 8.40 -12.06 4.00
C LYS A 122 9.00 -11.43 5.26
N GLU A 123 9.69 -10.30 5.13
CA GLU A 123 10.28 -9.57 6.26
C GLU A 123 9.20 -9.18 7.29
N MET A 124 8.07 -8.63 6.83
CA MET A 124 6.93 -8.28 7.68
C MET A 124 6.46 -9.47 8.55
N PHE A 125 6.40 -10.67 7.98
CA PHE A 125 6.04 -11.90 8.70
C PHE A 125 7.10 -12.34 9.71
N LEU A 126 8.40 -12.20 9.38
CA LEU A 126 9.50 -12.52 10.27
C LEU A 126 9.54 -11.58 11.48
N ASP A 127 9.35 -10.29 11.25
CA ASP A 127 9.26 -9.27 12.31
C ASP A 127 8.11 -9.56 13.27
N TYR A 128 6.92 -9.83 12.72
CA TYR A 128 5.75 -10.17 13.54
C TYR A 128 5.95 -11.45 14.35
N ARG A 129 6.58 -12.47 13.76
CA ARG A 129 6.93 -13.69 14.48
C ARG A 129 7.92 -13.40 15.61
N ALA A 130 8.95 -12.58 15.38
CA ALA A 130 9.94 -12.22 16.39
C ALA A 130 9.31 -11.47 17.57
N VAL A 131 8.41 -10.51 17.30
CA VAL A 131 7.65 -9.79 18.33
C VAL A 131 6.73 -10.73 19.10
N SER A 132 5.98 -11.58 18.40
CA SER A 132 5.06 -12.55 19.01
C SER A 132 5.77 -13.56 19.92
N MET A 133 6.94 -14.06 19.47
CA MET A 133 7.79 -14.95 20.26
C MET A 133 8.36 -14.25 21.50
N SER A 134 8.79 -12.99 21.36
CA SER A 134 9.30 -12.19 22.48
C SER A 134 8.22 -11.97 23.54
N HIS A 135 7.00 -11.59 23.12
CA HIS A 135 5.87 -11.41 24.03
C HIS A 135 5.46 -12.71 24.76
N CYS A 136 5.54 -13.86 24.08
CA CYS A 136 5.29 -15.16 24.69
C CYS A 136 6.35 -15.53 25.75
N LEU A 137 7.63 -15.25 25.47
CA LEU A 137 8.73 -15.49 26.42
C LEU A 137 8.60 -14.64 27.70
N PHE A 138 8.13 -13.40 27.60
CA PHE A 138 7.87 -12.55 28.77
C PHE A 138 6.62 -12.95 29.58
N SER A 139 5.65 -13.63 28.96
CA SER A 139 4.44 -14.11 29.64
C SER A 139 4.62 -15.45 30.37
N LEU A 140 5.67 -16.21 30.00
CA LEU A 140 6.01 -17.51 30.57
C LEU A 140 7.11 -17.46 31.66
N ALA A 141 7.67 -16.28 31.94
CA ALA A 141 8.68 -16.04 32.97
C ALA A 141 8.07 -15.39 34.22
#